data_AF-A0A453DWS3-F1
#
_entry.id   AF-A0A453DWS3-F1
#
_cell.length_a   1.000
_cell.length_b   1.000
_cell.length_c   1.000
_cell.angle_alpha   90.00
_cell.angle_beta   90.00
_cell.angle_gamma   90.00
#
_symmetry.space_group_name_H-M   'P 1'
#
loop_
_entity.id
_entity.type
_entity.pdbx_description
1 polymer ?
#
loop_
_entity_poly.entity_id
_entity_poly.type
_entity_poly.pdbx_seq_one_letter_code
_entity_poly.pdbx_strand_id
1 'polypeptide(L)'
;GIPKDFPFEISKTDGIPDITLTRSLKGEQIEVLVSMHQDEECNVGLQEDSNQEGKAETSPEEYSIPVRVIVSKADGSSLEFTCTANPDNIVIETLSMRQKKSTGAEEADDVVASEGTENDLAVYDEGPHFQ
;
A
#
# COMPACT_ATOMS: atom_id res chain seq x y z
N GLY A 1 1.47 24.02 10.14
CA GLY A 1 2.30 23.42 11.20
C GLY A 1 1.75 22.05 11.54
N ILE A 2 2.58 21.16 12.09
CA ILE A 2 2.16 19.80 12.46
C ILE A 2 1.11 19.88 13.59
N PRO A 3 -0.04 19.18 13.48
CA PRO A 3 -1.04 19.15 14.54
C PRO A 3 -0.47 18.64 15.87
N LYS A 4 -0.95 19.17 17.00
CA LYS A 4 -0.47 18.78 18.34
C LYS A 4 -0.65 17.30 18.64
N ASP A 5 -1.72 16.71 18.13
CA ASP A 5 -2.07 15.30 18.34
C ASP A 5 -1.73 14.43 17.12
N PHE A 6 -0.76 14.87 16.31
CA PHE A 6 -0.31 14.09 15.17
C PHE A 6 0.32 12.78 15.68
N PRO A 7 -0.15 11.61 15.23
CA PRO A 7 0.12 10.36 15.94
C PRO A 7 1.40 9.64 15.52
N PHE A 8 2.18 10.23 14.60
CA PHE A 8 3.44 9.67 14.14
C PHE A 8 4.62 10.51 14.62
N GLU A 9 5.71 9.84 14.93
CA GLU A 9 7.03 10.46 15.00
C GLU A 9 7.53 10.71 13.57
N ILE A 10 8.14 11.87 13.34
CA ILE A 10 8.64 12.29 12.03
C ILE A 10 10.16 12.30 12.11
N SER A 11 10.83 11.57 11.21
CA SER A 11 12.28 11.63 11.05
C SER A 11 12.66 12.00 9.62
N LYS A 12 13.70 12.82 9.50
CA LYS A 12 14.27 13.27 8.22
C LYS A 12 15.78 13.19 8.31
N THR A 13 16.39 12.59 7.31
CA THR A 13 17.85 12.44 7.23
C THR A 13 18.41 13.53 6.33
N ASP A 14 19.45 14.23 6.78
CA ASP A 14 20.08 15.29 5.99
C ASP A 14 20.63 14.74 4.67
N GLY A 15 20.33 15.43 3.58
CA GLY A 15 20.74 15.02 2.23
C GLY A 15 19.88 13.93 1.59
N ILE A 16 18.90 13.37 2.32
CA ILE A 16 17.90 12.44 1.78
C ILE A 16 16.57 13.21 1.64
N PRO A 17 15.91 13.18 0.47
CA PRO A 17 14.65 13.91 0.27
C PRO A 17 13.49 13.29 1.05
N ASP A 18 13.57 12.00 1.36
CA ASP A 18 12.51 11.23 1.98
C ASP A 18 12.27 11.59 3.45
N ILE A 19 11.03 11.36 3.88
CA ILE A 19 10.60 11.49 5.27
C ILE A 19 10.09 10.13 5.74
N THR A 20 10.51 9.71 6.94
CA THR A 20 9.99 8.50 7.58
C THR A 20 9.03 8.90 8.71
N LEU A 21 7.84 8.30 8.71
CA LEU A 21 6.85 8.43 9.78
C LEU A 21 6.75 7.10 10.52
N THR A 22 6.90 7.10 11.84
CA THR A 22 6.84 5.88 12.66
C THR A 22 5.77 5.98 13.73
N ARG A 23 5.05 4.88 13.98
CA ARG A 23 4.05 4.78 15.03
C ARG A 23 3.91 3.35 15.55
N SER A 24 3.82 3.21 16.87
CA SER A 24 3.34 1.99 17.53
C SER A 24 1.83 2.02 17.73
N LEU A 25 1.10 1.01 17.27
CA LEU A 25 -0.35 0.93 17.45
C LEU A 25 -0.78 -0.52 17.73
N LYS A 26 -1.40 -0.78 18.88
CA LYS A 26 -1.97 -2.09 19.26
C LYS A 26 -0.99 -3.28 19.12
N GLY A 27 0.30 -3.05 19.39
CA GLY A 27 1.34 -4.09 19.28
C GLY A 27 1.92 -4.28 17.87
N GLU A 28 1.51 -3.44 16.92
CA GLU A 28 2.08 -3.36 15.58
C GLU A 28 2.96 -2.11 15.45
N GLN A 29 4.05 -2.23 14.69
CA GLN A 29 4.89 -1.11 14.27
C GLN A 29 4.53 -0.71 12.85
N ILE A 30 4.16 0.56 12.68
CA ILE A 30 3.85 1.18 11.40
C ILE A 30 5.04 2.07 11.02
N GLU A 31 5.61 1.83 9.85
CA GLU A 31 6.63 2.66 9.22
C GLU A 31 6.10 3.13 7.86
N VAL A 32 6.16 4.44 7.61
CA VAL A 32 5.74 5.06 6.36
C VAL A 32 6.94 5.81 5.80
N LEU A 33 7.38 5.44 4.61
CA LEU A 33 8.38 6.17 3.85
C LEU A 33 7.66 7.03 2.81
N VAL A 34 7.83 8.34 2.91
CA VAL A 34 7.26 9.33 1.99
C VAL A 34 8.39 9.83 1.10
N SER A 35 8.30 9.52 -0.19
CA SER A 35 9.25 10.00 -1.18
C SER A 35 8.87 11.40 -1.63
N MET A 36 9.81 12.35 -1.47
CA MET A 36 9.60 13.76 -1.85
C MET A 36 10.19 14.07 -3.22
N HIS A 37 10.49 13.06 -4.02
CA HIS A 37 10.90 13.25 -5.40
C HIS A 37 9.72 13.86 -6.17
N GLN A 38 9.90 15.09 -6.65
CA GLN A 38 9.01 15.63 -7.67
C GLN A 38 9.34 14.89 -8.95
N ASP A 39 8.49 13.93 -9.33
CA ASP A 39 8.51 13.44 -10.70
C ASP A 39 8.11 14.62 -11.58
N GLU A 40 9.09 15.17 -12.31
CA GLU A 40 8.87 16.13 -13.40
C GLU A 40 7.91 15.57 -14.48
N GLU A 41 7.60 14.26 -14.43
CA GLU A 41 6.72 13.52 -15.34
C GLU A 41 5.29 13.27 -14.82
N CYS A 42 4.91 13.70 -13.60
CA CYS A 42 3.51 13.65 -13.15
C CYS A 42 2.58 14.64 -13.88
N ASN A 43 2.99 15.20 -15.02
CA ASN A 43 2.12 15.90 -15.96
C ASN A 43 1.34 14.87 -16.81
N VAL A 44 0.46 14.10 -16.16
CA VAL A 44 -0.49 13.24 -16.86
C VAL A 44 -1.64 14.08 -17.43
N GLY A 45 -1.33 14.73 -18.55
CA GLY A 45 -2.30 14.99 -19.61
C GLY A 45 -2.93 16.37 -19.65
N LEU A 46 -2.28 17.30 -20.34
CA LEU A 46 -2.90 18.08 -21.43
C LEU A 46 -1.84 18.38 -22.48
N GLN A 47 -1.69 17.46 -23.44
CA GLN A 47 -1.09 17.82 -24.73
C GLN A 47 -2.16 18.59 -25.51
N GLU A 48 -2.32 19.87 -25.21
CA GLU A 48 -2.92 20.82 -26.15
C GLU A 48 -1.88 21.89 -26.50
N ASP A 49 -1.46 21.79 -27.74
CA ASP A 49 -0.63 22.69 -28.52
C ASP A 49 -1.00 24.16 -28.26
N SER A 50 -0.10 24.94 -27.65
CA SER A 50 0.19 26.34 -28.01
C SER A 50 1.08 27.03 -26.97
N ASN A 51 2.27 27.44 -27.44
CA ASN A 51 3.10 28.54 -26.93
C ASN A 51 2.50 29.41 -25.81
N GLN A 52 3.07 29.33 -24.60
CA GLN A 52 3.25 30.50 -23.75
C GLN A 52 4.28 30.26 -22.64
N GLU A 53 5.31 31.11 -22.60
CA GLU A 53 6.17 31.32 -21.43
C GLU A 53 5.29 31.73 -20.24
N GLY A 54 4.96 30.77 -19.39
CA GLY A 54 4.32 31.01 -18.11
C GLY A 54 4.80 29.91 -17.17
N LYS A 55 5.36 30.28 -16.03
CA LYS A 55 5.67 29.31 -14.98
C LYS A 55 4.36 28.66 -14.58
N ALA A 56 4.14 27.42 -15.05
CA ALA A 56 3.01 26.62 -14.64
C ALA A 56 3.12 26.42 -13.13
N GLU A 57 2.32 27.16 -12.37
CA GLU A 57 2.09 26.85 -10.98
C GLU A 57 1.35 25.52 -10.98
N THR A 58 2.05 24.45 -10.57
CA THR A 58 1.44 23.13 -10.39
C THR A 58 0.24 23.29 -9.48
N SER A 59 -0.93 22.92 -9.98
CA SER A 59 -2.17 23.13 -9.23
C SER A 59 -2.18 22.17 -8.02
N PRO A 60 -2.87 22.51 -6.91
CA PRO A 60 -2.99 21.62 -5.76
C PRO A 60 -3.48 20.21 -6.10
N GLU A 61 -4.23 20.09 -7.20
CA GLU A 61 -4.81 18.85 -7.73
C GLU A 61 -3.77 17.95 -8.41
N GLU A 62 -2.58 18.46 -8.72
CA GLU A 62 -1.48 17.73 -9.38
C GLU A 62 -0.46 17.15 -8.39
N TYR A 63 -0.60 17.39 -7.08
CA TYR A 63 0.33 16.82 -6.10
C TYR A 63 0.03 15.34 -5.84
N SER A 64 0.88 14.50 -6.42
CA SER A 64 0.90 13.07 -6.24
C SER A 64 2.18 12.68 -5.49
N ILE A 65 2.06 11.93 -4.39
CA ILE A 65 3.20 11.56 -3.56
C ILE A 65 3.27 10.02 -3.45
N PRO A 66 4.39 9.41 -3.87
CA PRO A 66 4.63 7.99 -3.67
C PRO A 66 4.96 7.71 -2.20
N VAL A 67 4.31 6.69 -1.66
CA VAL A 67 4.39 6.28 -0.26
C VAL A 67 4.57 4.77 -0.18
N ARG A 68 5.48 4.33 0.68
CA ARG A 68 5.60 2.92 1.06
C ARG A 68 5.24 2.76 2.53
N VAL A 69 4.36 1.82 2.83
CA VAL A 69 3.88 1.53 4.18
C VAL A 69 4.26 0.11 4.55
N ILE A 70 4.84 -0.06 5.74
CA ILE A 70 5.08 -1.35 6.37
C ILE A 70 4.36 -1.39 7.71
N VAL A 71 3.58 -2.44 7.92
CA VAL A 71 3.00 -2.80 9.21
C VAL A 71 3.63 -4.11 9.66
N SER A 72 4.30 -4.13 10.78
CA SER A 72 5.01 -5.31 11.29
C SER A 72 4.56 -5.69 12.70
N LYS A 73 4.50 -7.00 12.95
CA LYS A 73 4.20 -7.60 14.24
C LYS A 73 5.47 -8.15 14.89
N ALA A 74 5.45 -8.25 16.21
CA ALA A 74 6.56 -8.84 16.97
C ALA A 74 6.84 -10.32 16.61
N ASP A 75 5.88 -11.03 16.01
CA ASP A 75 6.06 -12.42 15.55
C ASP A 75 6.94 -12.52 14.29
N GLY A 76 7.24 -11.40 13.63
CA GLY A 76 8.03 -11.30 12.41
C GLY A 76 7.19 -11.27 11.12
N SER A 77 5.86 -11.34 11.23
CA SER A 77 4.96 -11.14 10.09
C SER A 77 4.83 -9.65 9.77
N SER A 78 4.68 -9.32 8.50
CA SER A 78 4.51 -7.95 8.05
C SER A 78 3.61 -7.85 6.82
N LEU A 79 2.93 -6.73 6.70
CA LEU A 79 2.23 -6.27 5.50
C LEU A 79 3.01 -5.07 4.95
N GLU A 80 3.30 -5.09 3.66
CA GLU A 80 3.93 -3.98 2.96
C GLU A 80 3.09 -3.62 1.74
N PHE A 81 2.84 -2.33 1.55
CA PHE A 81 2.17 -1.84 0.35
C PHE A 81 2.78 -0.52 -0.11
N THR A 82 2.75 -0.30 -1.42
CA THR A 82 3.03 1.01 -2.02
C THR A 82 1.73 1.66 -2.43
N CYS A 83 1.66 2.98 -2.26
CA CYS A 83 0.55 3.76 -2.73
C CYS A 83 0.99 5.12 -3.25
N THR A 84 0.20 5.63 -4.16
CA THR A 84 0.25 7.01 -4.60
C THR A 84 -0.87 7.78 -3.89
N ALA A 85 -0.53 8.86 -3.19
CA ALA A 85 -1.47 9.68 -2.45
C ALA A 85 -1.58 11.09 -3.07
N ASN A 86 -2.81 11.57 -3.23
CA ASN A 86 -3.11 12.97 -3.55
C ASN A 86 -4.12 13.52 -2.52
N PRO A 87 -4.53 14.81 -2.60
CA PRO A 87 -5.42 15.40 -1.60
C PRO A 87 -6.79 14.69 -1.44
N ASP A 88 -7.29 14.07 -2.51
CA ASP A 88 -8.64 13.50 -2.55
C ASP A 88 -8.67 11.97 -2.47
N ASN A 89 -7.57 11.30 -2.82
CA ASN A 89 -7.51 9.85 -2.94
C ASN A 89 -6.15 9.25 -2.53
N ILE A 90 -6.18 7.94 -2.26
CA ILE A 90 -5.00 7.10 -2.13
C ILE A 90 -5.23 5.88 -3.01
N VAL A 91 -4.29 5.61 -3.92
CA VAL A 91 -4.31 4.45 -4.80
C VAL A 91 -3.21 3.49 -4.35
N ILE A 92 -3.60 2.29 -3.92
CA ILE A 92 -2.65 1.21 -3.59
C ILE A 92 -2.22 0.55 -4.91
N GLU A 93 -0.91 0.48 -5.12
CA GLU A 93 -0.32 -0.06 -6.36
C GLU A 93 0.12 -1.51 -6.16
N THR A 94 0.78 -1.77 -5.02
CA THR A 94 1.29 -3.09 -4.68
C THR A 94 0.95 -3.43 -3.23
N LEU A 95 0.75 -4.71 -2.95
CA LEU A 95 0.53 -5.21 -1.60
C LEU A 95 1.19 -6.58 -1.47
N SER A 96 1.97 -6.76 -0.41
CA SER A 96 2.68 -8.00 -0.12
C SER A 96 2.64 -8.33 1.36
N MET A 97 2.56 -9.61 1.69
CA MET A 97 2.54 -10.08 3.06
C MET A 97 3.69 -11.06 3.28
N ARG A 98 4.47 -10.82 4.34
CA ARG A 98 5.47 -11.75 4.85
C ARG A 98 4.91 -12.42 6.09
N GLN A 99 4.94 -13.74 6.12
CA GLN A 99 4.61 -14.51 7.31
C GLN A 99 5.89 -15.03 7.95
N LYS A 100 5.88 -15.18 9.29
CA LYS A 100 6.93 -15.90 9.99
C LYS A 100 6.99 -17.34 9.45
N LYS A 101 8.14 -17.77 8.94
CA LYS A 101 8.39 -19.20 8.70
C LYS A 101 8.27 -19.90 10.05
N SER A 102 7.26 -20.75 10.22
CA SER A 102 7.21 -21.66 11.36
C SER A 102 8.49 -22.49 11.31
N THR A 103 9.31 -22.40 12.36
CA THR A 103 10.47 -23.28 12.53
C THR A 103 9.94 -24.69 12.77
N GLY A 104 9.64 -25.41 11.69
CA GLY A 104 9.03 -26.74 11.76
C GLY A 104 8.13 -27.08 10.57
N ALA A 105 8.62 -26.94 9.33
CA ALA A 105 8.32 -27.84 8.21
C ALA A 105 9.15 -27.37 7.00
N GLU A 106 9.50 -28.34 6.18
CA GLU A 106 10.60 -28.31 5.21
C GLU A 106 10.38 -27.34 4.05
N GLU A 107 11.49 -26.96 3.42
CA GLU A 107 11.53 -26.28 2.13
C GLU A 107 10.59 -26.98 1.13
N ALA A 108 9.59 -26.26 0.64
CA ALA A 108 8.94 -26.54 -0.63
C ALA A 108 8.57 -25.19 -1.27
N ASP A 109 9.33 -24.82 -2.29
CA ASP A 109 8.85 -23.95 -3.36
C ASP A 109 7.51 -24.49 -3.85
N ASP A 110 6.41 -23.76 -3.65
CA ASP A 110 5.32 -23.78 -4.62
C ASP A 110 4.44 -22.54 -4.51
N VAL A 111 4.32 -21.86 -5.64
CA VAL A 111 3.50 -20.67 -5.85
C VAL A 111 2.08 -21.15 -6.10
N VAL A 112 1.32 -21.48 -5.06
CA VAL A 112 -0.08 -21.89 -5.24
C VAL A 112 -0.98 -20.65 -5.43
N ALA A 113 -1.05 -20.18 -6.68
CA ALA A 113 -2.19 -19.41 -7.15
C ALA A 113 -3.43 -20.31 -7.04
N SER A 114 -4.32 -20.02 -6.09
CA SER A 114 -5.61 -20.70 -6.01
C SER A 114 -6.60 -19.95 -6.89
N GLU A 115 -6.75 -20.39 -8.14
CA GLU A 115 -7.92 -20.04 -8.93
C GLU A 115 -9.15 -20.66 -8.24
N GLY A 116 -10.15 -19.83 -7.95
CA GLY A 116 -11.34 -20.25 -7.21
C GLY A 116 -12.09 -21.36 -7.94
N THR A 117 -12.22 -22.52 -7.30
CA THR A 117 -13.09 -23.59 -7.80
C THR A 117 -14.54 -23.15 -7.67
N GLU A 118 -15.21 -22.95 -8.82
CA GLU A 118 -16.66 -22.76 -8.93
C GLU A 118 -17.35 -23.96 -8.28
N ASN A 119 -17.97 -23.74 -7.11
CA ASN A 119 -18.76 -24.76 -6.42
C ASN A 119 -20.05 -25.01 -7.21
N ASP A 120 -20.05 -26.06 -8.02
CA ASP A 120 -21.26 -26.62 -8.62
C ASP A 120 -22.18 -27.14 -7.50
N LEU A 121 -23.40 -26.65 -7.48
CA LEU A 121 -24.41 -26.90 -6.44
C LEU A 121 -24.80 -28.39 -6.47
N ALA A 122 -24.26 -29.18 -5.54
CA ALA A 122 -24.79 -30.50 -5.24
C ALA A 122 -26.22 -30.36 -4.69
N VAL A 123 -27.19 -30.78 -5.51
CA VAL A 123 -28.60 -30.94 -5.14
C VAL A 123 -28.70 -31.91 -3.97
N TYR A 124 -29.25 -31.44 -2.84
CA TYR A 124 -29.67 -32.31 -1.75
C TYR A 124 -30.91 -33.08 -2.20
N ASP A 125 -30.80 -34.40 -2.33
CA ASP A 125 -31.97 -35.27 -2.50
C ASP A 125 -32.41 -35.78 -1.12
N GLU A 126 -33.65 -35.46 -0.75
CA GLU A 126 -34.22 -35.72 0.58
C GLU A 126 -34.68 -37.19 0.74
N GLY A 127 -34.06 -37.90 1.69
CA GLY A 127 -34.72 -38.82 2.63
C GLY A 127 -35.40 -40.13 2.14
N PRO A 128 -35.44 -41.19 2.97
CA PRO A 128 -36.03 -42.46 2.58
C PRO A 128 -37.54 -42.49 2.78
N HIS A 129 -38.28 -42.97 1.78
CA HIS A 129 -39.70 -43.28 1.92
C HIS A 129 -39.86 -44.73 2.44
N PHE A 130 -40.39 -44.88 3.66
CA PHE A 130 -40.89 -46.16 4.15
C PHE A 130 -42.31 -46.40 3.62
N GLN A 131 -42.57 -47.61 3.13
CA GLN A 131 -43.90 -48.23 3.08
C GLN A 131 -43.78 -49.72 3.33
#